data_AF-A0A964JCP1-F1
#
_entry.id   AF-A0A964JCP1-F1
#
_cell.length_a   1.000
_cell.length_b   1.000
_cell.length_c   1.000
_cell.angle_alpha   90.00
_cell.angle_beta   90.00
_cell.angle_gamma   90.00
#
_symmetry.space_group_name_H-M   'P 1'
#
loop_
_entity.id
_entity.type
_entity.pdbx_description
1 polymer ?
#
loop_
_entity_poly.entity_id
_entity_poly.type
_entity_poly.pdbx_seq_one_letter_code
_entity_poly.pdbx_strand_id
1 'polypeptide(L)' 'MQKSSVAILVLTWNDWKNTVACLESIFKTNYGSFDVFLIDNNSNYENLNNIIQWCKNKNISIN' A
#
# COMPACT_ATOMS: atom_id res chain seq x y z
N MET A 1 15.66 -20.80 9.32
CA MET A 1 16.02 -19.42 9.70
C MET A 1 14.75 -18.65 9.95
N GLN A 2 14.61 -17.94 11.07
CA GLN A 2 13.46 -17.06 11.31
C GLN A 2 13.57 -15.86 10.37
N LYS A 3 12.54 -15.61 9.56
CA LYS A 3 12.51 -14.48 8.64
C LYS A 3 12.23 -13.21 9.45
N SER A 4 13.09 -12.20 9.36
CA SER A 4 12.83 -10.89 9.98
C SER A 4 11.56 -10.28 9.37
N SER A 5 10.73 -9.61 10.17
CA SER A 5 9.63 -8.82 9.60
C SER A 5 10.17 -7.47 9.12
N VAL A 6 9.68 -6.98 7.98
CA VAL A 6 10.03 -5.67 7.42
C VAL A 6 8.82 -4.74 7.47
N ALA A 7 8.99 -3.56 8.05
CA ALA A 7 7.99 -2.49 7.94
C ALA A 7 8.31 -1.61 6.72
N ILE A 8 7.35 -1.49 5.80
CA ILE A 8 7.48 -0.67 4.59
C ILE A 8 6.57 0.55 4.73
N LEU A 9 7.15 1.73 4.82
CA LEU A 9 6.41 2.99 4.92
C LEU A 9 6.33 3.62 3.53
N VAL A 10 5.11 3.86 3.03
CA VAL A 10 4.85 4.50 1.74
C VAL A 10 4.11 5.79 2.00
N LEU A 11 4.73 6.93 1.70
CA LEU A 11 4.05 8.23 1.71
C LEU A 11 3.28 8.41 0.40
N THR A 12 2.05 8.91 0.47
CA THR A 12 1.24 9.26 -0.70
C THR A 12 0.69 10.68 -0.61
N TRP A 13 0.55 11.33 -1.77
CA TRP A 13 -0.10 12.63 -1.91
C TRP A 13 -0.70 12.81 -3.31
N ASN A 14 -2.03 12.85 -3.41
CA ASN A 14 -2.79 13.20 -4.62
C ASN A 14 -2.45 12.43 -5.91
N ASP A 15 -1.84 11.25 -5.81
CA ASP A 15 -1.47 10.41 -6.95
C ASP A 15 -1.75 8.92 -6.66
N TRP A 16 -3.03 8.57 -6.69
CA TRP A 16 -3.47 7.21 -6.42
C TRP A 16 -2.93 6.19 -7.42
N LYS A 17 -2.70 6.58 -8.68
CA LYS A 17 -2.27 5.67 -9.74
C LYS A 17 -0.85 5.18 -9.50
N ASN A 18 0.09 6.09 -9.24
CA ASN A 18 1.46 5.71 -8.93
C ASN A 18 1.58 5.07 -7.55
N THR A 19 0.76 5.48 -6.59
CA THR A 19 0.68 4.83 -5.28
C THR A 19 0.27 3.36 -5.42
N VAL A 20 -0.77 3.07 -6.19
CA VAL A 20 -1.21 1.70 -6.49
C VAL A 20 -0.12 0.91 -7.22
N ALA A 21 0.53 1.48 -8.24
CA ALA A 21 1.61 0.80 -8.95
C ALA A 21 2.80 0.45 -8.03
N CYS A 22 3.14 1.36 -7.10
CA CYS A 22 4.14 1.12 -6.07
C CYS A 22 3.73 -0.03 -5.14
N LEU A 23 2.51 0.00 -4.59
CA LEU A 23 1.98 -1.06 -3.73
C LEU A 23 1.95 -2.41 -4.46
N GLU A 24 1.52 -2.45 -5.72
CA GLU A 24 1.56 -3.66 -6.54
C GLU A 24 2.97 -4.22 -6.69
N SER A 25 3.99 -3.37 -6.84
CA SER A 25 5.38 -3.81 -6.92
C SER A 25 5.86 -4.45 -5.61
N ILE A 26 5.44 -3.89 -4.46
CA ILE A 26 5.77 -4.42 -3.13
C ILE A 26 5.11 -5.79 -2.92
N PHE A 27 3.81 -5.92 -3.24
CA PHE A 27 3.08 -7.19 -3.09
C PHE A 27 3.53 -8.29 -4.06
N LYS A 28 4.22 -7.95 -5.16
CA LYS A 28 4.82 -8.93 -6.08
C LYS A 28 6.18 -9.48 -5.61
N THR A 29 6.75 -8.91 -4.54
CA THR A 29 8.04 -9.40 -4.03
C THR A 29 7.93 -10.82 -3.46
N ASN A 30 9.02 -11.59 -3.48
CA ASN A 30 9.08 -12.93 -2.89
C ASN A 30 9.45 -12.91 -1.39
N TYR A 31 9.46 -11.73 -0.77
CA TYR A 31 9.59 -11.60 0.67
C TYR A 31 8.23 -11.89 1.30
N GLY A 32 8.23 -12.67 2.37
CA GLY A 32 7.01 -13.31 2.90
C GLY A 32 6.63 -12.83 4.29
N SER A 33 7.29 -11.79 4.79
CA SER A 33 7.04 -11.26 6.14
C SER A 33 7.25 -9.75 6.12
N PHE A 34 6.23 -9.00 5.72
CA PHE A 34 6.27 -7.55 5.77
C PHE A 34 4.89 -6.97 6.06
N ASP A 35 4.88 -5.77 6.61
CA ASP A 35 3.70 -4.94 6.78
C ASP A 35 3.90 -3.64 6.00
N VAL A 36 2.83 -3.17 5.35
CA VAL A 36 2.86 -1.91 4.58
C VAL A 36 2.03 -0.85 5.30
N PHE A 37 2.64 0.28 5.60
CA PHE A 37 2.00 1.44 6.19
C PHE A 37 1.91 2.54 5.14
N LEU A 38 0.70 2.74 4.60
CA LEU A 38 0.42 3.83 3.68
C LEU A 38 0.10 5.10 4.48
N ILE A 39 0.93 6.12 4.34
CA ILE A 39 0.83 7.39 5.07
C ILE A 39 0.32 8.45 4.10
N ASP A 40 -0.88 8.94 4.35
CA ASP A 40 -1.45 10.04 3.58
C ASP A 40 -0.90 11.39 4.03
N ASN A 41 -0.46 12.21 3.08
CA ASN A 41 -0.02 13.58 3.32
C ASN A 41 -1.10 14.61 2.92
N ASN A 42 -2.31 14.45 3.45
CA ASN A 42 -3.45 15.31 3.18
C ASN A 42 -3.87 15.29 1.70
N SER A 43 -4.06 14.09 1.15
CA SER A 43 -4.65 13.93 -0.17
C SER A 43 -6.13 14.31 -0.16
N ASN A 44 -6.67 14.62 -1.35
CA ASN A 44 -8.10 14.74 -1.52
C ASN A 44 -8.80 13.38 -1.36
N TYR A 45 -10.10 13.43 -1.07
CA TYR A 45 -10.93 12.24 -0.85
C TYR A 45 -10.91 11.27 -2.04
N GLU A 46 -10.93 11.78 -3.28
CA GLU A 46 -10.94 10.94 -4.48
C GLU A 46 -9.71 10.04 -4.57
N ASN A 47 -8.52 10.60 -4.31
CA ASN A 47 -7.28 9.83 -4.32
C ASN A 47 -7.26 8.73 -3.26
N LEU A 48 -7.65 9.05 -2.02
CA LEU A 48 -7.72 8.04 -0.96
C LEU A 48 -8.76 6.97 -1.23
N ASN A 49 -9.95 7.37 -1.69
CA ASN A 49 -11.02 6.43 -2.01
C ASN A 49 -10.58 5.49 -3.15
N ASN A 50 -9.90 5.98 -4.19
CA ASN A 50 -9.40 5.13 -5.27
C ASN A 50 -8.40 4.07 -4.77
N ILE A 51 -7.51 4.42 -3.84
CA ILE A 51 -6.58 3.45 -3.23
C ILE A 51 -7.34 2.42 -2.39
N ILE A 52 -8.31 2.86 -1.58
CA ILE A 52 -9.15 1.97 -0.76
C ILE A 52 -9.95 1.00 -1.65
N GLN A 53 -10.54 1.48 -2.75
CA GLN A 53 -11.25 0.63 -3.70
C GLN A 53 -10.33 -0.37 -4.37
N TRP A 54 -9.10 0.02 -4.73
CA TRP A 54 -8.11 -0.92 -5.25
C TRP A 54 -7.76 -2.00 -4.21
N CYS A 55 -7.54 -1.65 -2.94
CA CYS A 55 -7.30 -2.61 -1.87
C CYS A 55 -8.46 -3.61 -1.73
N LYS A 56 -9.71 -3.12 -1.73
CA LYS A 56 -10.92 -3.98 -1.69
C LYS A 56 -10.98 -4.93 -2.89
N ASN A 57 -10.74 -4.43 -4.11
CA ASN A 57 -10.76 -5.24 -5.33
C ASN A 57 -9.67 -6.33 -5.35
N LYS A 58 -8.56 -6.11 -4.63
CA LYS A 58 -7.46 -7.08 -4.47
C LYS A 58 -7.61 -7.98 -3.24
N ASN A 59 -8.70 -7.84 -2.46
CA ASN A 59 -8.89 -8.50 -1.16
C ASN A 59 -7.73 -8.24 -0.17
N ILE A 60 -7.14 -7.06 -0.23
CA ILE A 60 -6.12 -6.61 0.73
C ILE A 60 -6.87 -6.14 1.99
N SER A 61 -6.51 -6.71 3.13
CA SER A 61 -7.06 -6.28 4.42
C SER A 61 -6.52 -4.90 4.79
N ILE A 62 -7.42 -3.99 5.16
CA ILE A 62 -7.10 -2.64 5.61
C ILE A 62 -7.53 -2.56 7.08
N ASN A 63 -6.63 -2.09 7.95
CA ASN A 63 -6.90 -1.85 9.38
C ASN A 63 -7.21 -0.37 9.63
#